data_AF-A0A957X641-F1
#
_entry.id   AF-A0A957X641-F1
#
_cell.length_a   1.000
_cell.length_b   1.000
_cell.length_c   1.000
_cell.angle_alpha   90.00
_cell.angle_beta   90.00
_cell.angle_gamma   90.00
#
_symmetry.space_group_name_H-M   'P 1'
#
loop_
_entity.id
_entity.type
_entity.pdbx_description
1 polymer ?
#
loop_
_entity_poly.entity_id
_entity_poly.type
_entity_poly.pdbx_seq_one_letter_code
_entity_poly.pdbx_strand_id
1 'polypeptide(L)'
;MLSSCLLLFTACAHTELPTPATSPPPQSTAMLPTPWPSVELQETPAQIGAKLATVDALSVAVAQLAAVLSVPPSQIAIRIRSKDCTVCNLAENGAQSQPPLLPLADAEETLSAYDLLWLVAQPLSCSYYFDGKTFTPRGCQVDE
;
A
#
# COMPACT_ATOMS: atom_id res chain seq x y z
N MET A 1 7.92 -18.53 -76.01
CA MET A 1 6.70 -19.33 -76.12
C MET A 1 5.56 -18.49 -75.60
N LEU A 2 4.65 -18.12 -76.53
CA LEU A 2 3.43 -17.40 -76.21
C LEU A 2 2.44 -18.34 -75.53
N SER A 3 1.50 -17.72 -74.81
CA SER A 3 0.07 -17.86 -75.08
C SER A 3 -0.76 -18.63 -74.05
N SER A 4 -1.90 -18.00 -73.82
CA SER A 4 -3.21 -18.58 -73.56
C SER A 4 -3.64 -18.74 -72.10
N CYS A 5 -4.22 -17.63 -71.63
CA CYS A 5 -5.56 -17.55 -71.07
C CYS A 5 -6.41 -18.83 -71.18
N LEU A 6 -6.93 -19.28 -70.04
CA LEU A 6 -8.20 -19.99 -69.98
C LEU A 6 -9.11 -19.28 -68.98
N LEU A 7 -10.27 -18.90 -69.51
CA LEU A 7 -11.45 -18.37 -68.83
C LEU A 7 -12.02 -19.43 -67.88
N LEU A 8 -12.71 -19.01 -66.82
CA LEU A 8 -14.17 -19.20 -66.69
C LEU A 8 -14.72 -18.62 -65.37
N PHE A 9 -15.85 -17.95 -65.52
CA PHE A 9 -16.78 -17.40 -64.55
C PHE A 9 -17.20 -18.40 -63.48
N THR A 10 -17.37 -18.00 -62.21
CA THR A 10 -18.65 -18.17 -61.49
C THR A 10 -18.72 -17.42 -60.15
N ALA A 11 -19.92 -16.88 -59.92
CA ALA A 11 -20.60 -16.70 -58.63
C ALA A 11 -20.16 -15.58 -57.68
N CYS A 12 -20.97 -14.52 -57.66
CA CYS A 12 -21.22 -13.69 -56.50
C CYS A 12 -21.62 -14.56 -55.30
N ALA A 13 -20.80 -14.57 -54.26
CA ALA A 13 -21.22 -14.95 -52.92
C ALA A 13 -20.95 -13.76 -51.99
N HIS A 14 -22.03 -13.29 -51.39
CA HIS A 14 -22.07 -12.18 -50.44
C HIS A 14 -21.05 -12.44 -49.32
N THR A 15 -20.00 -11.63 -49.26
CA THR A 15 -19.15 -11.55 -48.07
C THR A 15 -19.70 -10.43 -47.21
N GLU A 16 -20.59 -10.80 -46.29
CA GLU A 16 -20.95 -9.95 -45.17
C GLU A 16 -19.68 -9.75 -44.35
N LEU A 17 -19.17 -8.51 -44.31
CA LEU A 17 -18.06 -8.16 -43.43
C LEU A 17 -18.51 -8.46 -41.99
N PRO A 18 -17.72 -9.22 -41.20
CA PRO A 18 -17.92 -9.20 -39.76
C PRO A 18 -17.65 -7.77 -39.30
N THR A 19 -18.71 -7.09 -38.88
CA THR A 19 -18.64 -5.84 -38.13
C THR A 19 -17.62 -6.04 -37.02
N PRO A 20 -16.59 -5.19 -36.87
CA PRO A 20 -15.72 -5.27 -35.72
C PRO A 20 -16.60 -5.15 -34.49
N ALA A 21 -16.62 -6.20 -33.67
CA ALA A 21 -17.29 -6.16 -32.39
C ALA A 21 -16.60 -5.07 -31.57
N THR A 22 -17.25 -3.91 -31.48
CA THR A 22 -16.93 -2.85 -30.54
C THR A 22 -17.04 -3.45 -29.16
N SER A 23 -15.92 -3.98 -28.67
CA SER A 23 -15.78 -4.39 -27.30
C SER A 23 -16.03 -3.14 -26.46
N PRO A 24 -16.97 -3.16 -25.50
CA PRO A 24 -17.09 -2.04 -24.59
C PRO A 24 -15.73 -1.81 -23.92
N PRO A 25 -15.29 -0.55 -23.76
CA PRO A 25 -14.05 -0.28 -23.04
C PRO A 25 -14.13 -0.97 -21.68
N PRO A 26 -13.04 -1.58 -21.18
CA PRO A 26 -13.03 -2.17 -19.85
C PRO A 26 -13.51 -1.08 -18.90
N GLN A 27 -14.66 -1.32 -18.27
CA GLN A 27 -15.17 -0.47 -17.22
C GLN A 27 -14.12 -0.52 -16.13
N SER A 28 -13.24 0.49 -16.13
CA SER A 28 -12.30 0.76 -15.07
C SER A 28 -13.16 1.03 -13.86
N THR A 29 -13.50 -0.03 -13.14
CA THR A 29 -14.10 0.04 -11.82
C THR A 29 -13.00 0.70 -11.02
N ALA A 30 -13.11 2.02 -10.87
CA ALA A 30 -12.36 2.75 -9.86
C ALA A 30 -12.78 2.11 -8.54
N MET A 31 -12.00 1.11 -8.15
CA MET A 31 -12.18 0.35 -6.92
C MET A 31 -11.96 1.40 -5.83
N LEU A 32 -13.06 1.84 -5.23
CA LEU A 32 -13.01 2.75 -4.09
C LEU A 32 -11.98 2.19 -3.10
N PRO A 33 -11.10 3.02 -2.52
CA PRO A 33 -10.12 2.55 -1.56
C PRO A 33 -10.87 1.83 -0.45
N THR A 34 -10.66 0.52 -0.34
CA THR A 34 -11.28 -0.28 0.71
C THR A 34 -10.83 0.33 2.05
N PRO A 35 -11.77 0.72 2.93
CA PRO A 35 -11.39 1.23 4.24
C PRO A 35 -10.53 0.19 4.96
N TRP A 36 -9.47 0.65 5.63
CA TRP A 36 -8.58 -0.23 6.39
C TRP A 36 -9.39 -0.98 7.45
N PRO A 37 -9.18 -2.29 7.61
CA PRO A 37 -9.91 -3.07 8.60
C PRO A 37 -9.56 -2.60 10.01
N SER A 38 -10.57 -2.50 10.87
CA SER A 38 -10.38 -2.26 12.29
C SER A 38 -10.02 -3.57 13.00
N VAL A 39 -9.10 -3.47 13.95
CA VAL A 39 -8.59 -4.53 14.81
C VAL A 39 -9.20 -4.38 16.20
N GLU A 40 -9.71 -5.48 16.74
CA GLU A 40 -10.17 -5.54 18.13
C GLU A 40 -8.98 -5.74 19.06
N LEU A 41 -8.73 -4.79 19.95
CA LEU A 41 -7.62 -4.87 20.90
C LEU A 41 -8.00 -5.73 22.10
N GLN A 42 -7.29 -6.85 22.27
CA GLN A 42 -7.41 -7.73 23.44
C GLN A 42 -6.55 -7.27 24.63
N GLU A 43 -5.62 -6.35 24.39
CA GLU A 43 -4.64 -5.86 25.37
C GLU A 43 -4.49 -4.34 25.28
N THR A 44 -3.99 -3.72 26.36
CA THR A 44 -3.70 -2.28 26.35
C THR A 44 -2.53 -1.96 25.40
N PRO A 45 -2.47 -0.73 24.83
CA PRO A 45 -1.34 -0.32 23.99
C PRO A 45 0.03 -0.47 24.67
N ALA A 46 0.11 -0.24 25.98
CA ALA A 46 1.33 -0.42 26.75
C ALA A 46 1.79 -1.89 26.80
N GLN A 47 0.85 -2.82 27.00
CA GLN A 47 1.13 -4.26 26.99
C GLN A 47 1.57 -4.75 25.61
N ILE A 48 0.92 -4.24 24.55
CA ILE A 48 1.30 -4.53 23.16
C ILE A 48 2.72 -4.02 22.89
N GLY A 49 3.00 -2.76 23.22
CA GLY A 49 4.32 -2.15 23.03
C GLY A 49 5.45 -2.89 23.76
N ALA A 50 5.19 -3.41 24.96
CA ALA A 50 6.15 -4.19 25.73
C ALA A 50 6.54 -5.54 25.08
N LYS A 51 5.74 -6.05 24.14
CA LYS A 51 6.03 -7.28 23.38
C LYS A 51 6.86 -7.04 22.12
N LEU A 52 6.99 -5.79 21.70
CA LEU A 52 7.72 -5.43 20.49
C LEU A 52 9.22 -5.31 20.81
N ALA A 53 10.06 -5.84 19.92
CA ALA A 53 11.50 -5.81 20.07
C ALA A 53 12.15 -4.85 19.06
N THR A 54 13.39 -4.44 19.35
CA THR A 54 14.24 -3.79 18.35
C THR A 54 14.59 -4.79 17.26
N VAL A 55 14.48 -4.37 15.99
CA VAL A 55 14.73 -5.20 14.81
C VAL A 55 15.54 -4.45 13.76
N ASP A 56 16.11 -5.15 12.79
CA ASP A 56 16.97 -4.61 11.74
C ASP A 56 16.25 -4.31 10.41
N ALA A 57 15.01 -4.78 10.25
CA ALA A 57 14.21 -4.57 9.04
C ALA A 57 12.77 -4.14 9.34
N LEU A 58 12.22 -3.25 8.49
CA LEU A 58 10.85 -2.74 8.63
C LEU A 58 9.83 -3.88 8.48
N SER A 59 10.03 -4.77 7.50
CA SER A 59 9.21 -5.97 7.31
C SER A 59 9.14 -6.86 8.55
N VAL A 60 10.23 -6.98 9.31
CA VAL A 60 10.26 -7.73 10.58
C VAL A 60 9.48 -7.00 11.66
N ALA A 61 9.59 -5.67 11.75
CA ALA A 61 8.80 -4.88 12.70
C ALA A 61 7.29 -5.02 12.44
N VAL A 62 6.90 -4.97 11.16
CA VAL A 62 5.52 -5.19 10.71
C VAL A 62 5.04 -6.59 11.06
N ALA A 63 5.84 -7.62 10.77
CA ALA A 63 5.50 -9.00 11.09
C ALA A 63 5.35 -9.23 12.60
N GLN A 64 6.21 -8.62 13.43
CA GLN A 64 6.09 -8.68 14.89
C GLN A 64 4.78 -8.07 15.38
N LEU A 65 4.45 -6.85 14.96
CA LEU A 65 3.19 -6.21 15.37
C LEU A 65 1.97 -7.02 14.90
N ALA A 66 1.98 -7.47 13.66
CA ALA A 66 0.92 -8.31 13.09
C ALA A 66 0.71 -9.59 13.90
N ALA A 67 1.80 -10.25 14.32
CA ALA A 67 1.74 -11.45 15.17
C ALA A 67 1.19 -11.14 16.57
N VAL A 68 1.60 -10.03 17.20
CA VAL A 68 1.07 -9.61 18.51
C VAL A 68 -0.43 -9.34 18.44
N LEU A 69 -0.90 -8.73 17.36
CA LEU A 69 -2.32 -8.43 17.14
C LEU A 69 -3.12 -9.59 16.54
N SER A 70 -2.48 -10.70 16.17
CA SER A 70 -3.10 -11.82 15.46
C SER A 70 -3.81 -11.42 14.15
N VAL A 71 -3.19 -10.51 13.38
CA VAL A 71 -3.69 -10.03 12.07
C VAL A 71 -2.68 -10.33 10.95
N PRO A 72 -3.10 -10.33 9.67
CA PRO A 72 -2.18 -10.40 8.55
C PRO A 72 -1.25 -9.16 8.48
N PRO A 73 0.03 -9.32 8.09
CA PRO A 73 0.95 -8.18 7.90
C PRO A 73 0.44 -7.11 6.93
N SER A 74 -0.36 -7.50 5.95
CA SER A 74 -0.98 -6.59 4.98
C SER A 74 -2.04 -5.66 5.58
N GLN A 75 -2.45 -5.86 6.84
CA GLN A 75 -3.35 -4.98 7.58
C GLN A 75 -2.61 -3.94 8.42
N ILE A 76 -1.27 -3.96 8.40
CA ILE A 76 -0.44 -2.94 9.05
C ILE A 76 -0.03 -1.91 7.99
N ALA A 77 -0.50 -0.68 8.16
CA ALA A 77 -0.04 0.46 7.38
C ALA A 77 1.15 1.13 8.06
N ILE A 78 1.94 1.88 7.30
CA ILE A 78 3.09 2.61 7.82
C ILE A 78 2.91 4.10 7.58
N ARG A 79 3.18 4.91 8.60
CA ARG A 79 3.25 6.36 8.49
C ARG A 79 4.67 6.81 8.80
N ILE A 80 5.28 7.60 7.94
CA ILE A 80 6.66 8.08 8.14
C ILE A 80 6.62 9.60 8.33
N ARG A 81 7.29 10.09 9.38
CA ARG A 81 7.62 11.51 9.56
C ARG A 81 9.11 11.65 9.32
N SER A 82 9.46 12.08 8.11
CA SER A 82 10.84 12.36 7.78
C SER A 82 11.39 13.51 8.61
N LYS A 83 12.61 13.36 9.12
CA LYS A 83 13.28 14.42 9.90
C LYS A 83 13.42 15.73 9.12
N ASP A 84 13.57 15.61 7.79
CA ASP A 84 13.78 16.72 6.86
C ASP A 84 12.47 17.41 6.43
N CYS A 85 11.33 16.92 6.92
CA CYS A 85 10.04 17.51 6.60
C CYS A 85 9.79 18.80 7.41
N THR A 86 10.27 19.94 6.90
CA THR A 86 10.05 21.27 7.48
C THR A 86 8.57 21.61 7.62
N VAL A 87 7.74 21.16 6.67
CA VAL A 87 6.28 21.37 6.69
C VAL A 87 5.59 20.50 7.74
N CYS A 88 6.11 19.28 8.00
CA CYS A 88 5.63 18.42 9.07
C CYS A 88 5.95 19.00 10.46
N ASN A 89 7.00 19.83 10.58
CA ASN A 89 7.33 20.58 11.79
C ASN A 89 6.47 21.86 11.94
N LEU A 90 6.02 22.46 10.84
CA LEU A 90 5.11 23.62 10.88
C LEU A 90 3.66 23.24 11.22
N ALA A 91 3.27 21.97 11.01
CA ALA A 91 1.96 21.43 11.35
C ALA A 91 1.67 21.42 12.87
N GLU A 92 2.66 21.69 13.73
CA GLU A 92 2.44 21.98 15.15
C GLU A 92 1.63 23.27 15.40
N ASN A 93 1.39 24.10 14.37
CA ASN A 93 0.69 25.39 14.47
C ASN A 93 -0.76 25.41 13.91
N GLY A 94 -1.45 24.28 13.76
CA GLY A 94 -2.92 24.29 13.75
C GLY A 94 -3.69 23.68 12.57
N ALA A 95 -3.05 22.95 11.66
CA ALA A 95 -3.76 22.09 10.70
C ALA A 95 -3.00 20.77 10.53
N GLN A 96 -3.39 19.77 11.32
CA GLN A 96 -2.77 18.43 11.33
C GLN A 96 -3.03 17.70 10.01
N SER A 97 -2.16 17.88 9.01
CA SER A 97 -2.03 16.88 7.95
C SER A 97 -1.12 15.79 8.47
N GLN A 98 -1.71 14.73 9.03
CA GLN A 98 -0.96 13.52 9.34
C GLN A 98 -0.32 13.00 8.03
N PRO A 99 0.94 12.54 8.05
CA PRO A 99 1.53 11.93 6.85
C PRO A 99 0.66 10.77 6.33
N PRO A 100 0.67 10.52 5.00
CA PRO A 100 -0.13 9.47 4.40
C PRO A 100 0.24 8.10 4.98
N LEU A 101 -0.76 7.21 4.99
CA LEU A 101 -0.53 5.79 5.24
C LEU A 101 0.04 5.15 3.98
N LEU A 102 1.17 4.47 4.14
CA LEU A 102 1.91 3.80 3.09
C LEU A 102 1.83 2.27 3.29
N PRO A 103 1.77 1.48 2.21
CA PRO A 103 2.06 0.06 2.29
C PRO A 103 3.56 -0.17 2.59
N LEU A 104 3.90 -1.39 3.00
CA LEU A 104 5.27 -1.76 3.39
C LEU A 104 6.31 -1.43 2.32
N ALA A 105 6.05 -1.78 1.06
CA ALA A 105 7.01 -1.54 -0.03
C ALA A 105 7.31 -0.04 -0.21
N ASP A 106 6.28 0.79 -0.33
CA ASP A 106 6.44 2.24 -0.50
C ASP A 106 7.11 2.89 0.72
N ALA A 107 6.84 2.35 1.92
CA ALA A 107 7.46 2.81 3.16
C ALA A 107 8.96 2.49 3.19
N GLU A 108 9.37 1.30 2.75
CA GLU A 108 10.78 0.92 2.67
C GLU A 108 11.56 1.81 1.70
N GLU A 109 10.94 2.24 0.59
CA GLU A 109 11.55 3.16 -0.38
C GLU A 109 11.66 4.61 0.15
N THR A 110 10.74 5.01 1.04
CA THR A 110 10.67 6.38 1.57
C THR A 110 11.56 6.58 2.81
N LEU A 111 11.84 5.51 3.55
CA LEU A 111 12.49 5.57 4.85
C LEU A 111 13.92 6.11 4.78
N SER A 112 14.22 7.10 5.62
CA SER A 112 15.56 7.66 5.79
C SER A 112 16.09 7.47 7.21
N ALA A 113 17.42 7.44 7.35
CA ALA A 113 18.04 7.33 8.67
C ALA A 113 17.63 8.50 9.58
N TYR A 114 17.29 8.17 10.84
CA TYR A 114 16.78 9.04 11.89
C TYR A 114 15.33 9.48 11.74
N ASP A 115 14.55 8.80 10.88
CA ASP A 115 13.12 9.03 10.78
C ASP A 115 12.36 8.43 11.96
N LEU A 116 11.23 9.07 12.27
CA LEU A 116 10.19 8.50 13.13
C LEU A 116 9.11 7.89 12.24
N LEU A 117 8.67 6.69 12.58
CA LEU A 117 7.58 6.03 11.88
C LEU A 117 6.56 5.47 12.87
N TRP A 118 5.34 5.27 12.39
CA TRP A 118 4.27 4.59 13.10
C TRP A 118 3.82 3.41 12.26
N LEU A 119 3.74 2.24 12.89
CA LEU A 119 3.00 1.10 12.37
C LEU A 119 1.56 1.23 12.85
N VAL A 120 0.62 1.25 11.92
CA VAL A 120 -0.79 1.60 12.16
C VAL A 120 -1.67 0.40 11.85
N ALA A 121 -2.44 -0.04 12.85
CA ALA A 121 -3.44 -1.09 12.77
C ALA A 121 -4.66 -0.63 13.55
N GLN A 122 -5.63 -0.01 12.88
CA GLN A 122 -6.69 0.77 13.55
C GLN A 122 -7.38 -0.03 14.67
N PRO A 123 -7.61 0.56 15.86
CA PRO A 123 -7.33 1.94 16.23
C PRO A 123 -5.94 2.14 16.85
N LEU A 124 -5.00 1.20 16.72
CA LEU A 124 -3.68 1.27 17.34
C LEU A 124 -2.62 1.88 16.40
N SER A 125 -1.73 2.70 16.95
CA SER A 125 -0.44 3.01 16.34
C SER A 125 0.72 2.70 17.28
N CYS A 126 1.80 2.13 16.74
CA CYS A 126 3.05 1.88 17.46
C CYS A 126 4.18 2.66 16.80
N SER A 127 4.79 3.55 17.57
CA SER A 127 5.88 4.42 17.11
C SER A 127 7.24 3.73 17.22
N TYR A 128 8.09 3.95 16.22
CA TYR A 128 9.45 3.46 16.13
C TYR A 128 10.40 4.60 15.75
N TYR A 129 11.62 4.52 16.26
CA TYR A 129 12.75 5.31 15.79
C TYR A 129 13.67 4.45 14.94
N PHE A 130 13.99 4.90 13.73
CA PHE A 130 14.95 4.24 12.86
C PHE A 130 16.28 4.97 12.90
N ASP A 131 17.33 4.34 13.43
CA ASP A 131 18.66 4.97 13.56
C ASP A 131 19.54 4.85 12.30
N GLY A 132 18.97 4.36 11.19
CA GLY A 132 19.69 4.00 9.97
C GLY A 132 20.12 2.54 9.90
N LYS A 133 19.93 1.76 10.98
CA LYS A 133 20.24 0.32 11.04
C LYS A 133 19.15 -0.50 11.69
N THR A 134 18.52 0.03 12.73
CA THR A 134 17.55 -0.69 13.56
C THR A 134 16.32 0.16 13.85
N PHE A 135 15.20 -0.52 13.99
CA PHE A 135 13.90 0.03 14.36
C PHE A 135 13.69 -0.25 15.84
N THR A 136 13.75 0.79 16.67
CA THR A 136 13.54 0.68 18.11
C THR A 136 12.13 1.13 18.48
N PRO A 137 11.29 0.26 19.09
CA PRO A 137 9.95 0.63 19.51
C PRO A 137 10.01 1.69 20.61
N ARG A 138 9.14 2.70 20.51
CA ARG A 138 9.04 3.81 21.47
C ARG A 138 7.79 3.73 22.33
N GLY A 139 6.72 3.17 21.80
CA GLY A 139 5.46 2.95 22.49
C GLY A 139 4.29 2.88 21.52
N CYS A 140 3.16 2.36 22.01
CA CYS A 140 1.92 2.31 21.27
C CYS A 140 0.83 3.13 21.94
N GLN A 141 -0.12 3.61 21.15
CA GLN A 141 -1.27 4.40 21.59
C GLN A 141 -2.50 4.07 20.73
N VAL A 142 -3.67 4.46 21.22
CA VAL A 142 -4.90 4.45 20.41
C VAL A 142 -4.93 5.75 19.62
N ASP A 143 -5.06 5.65 18.30
CA ASP A 143 -5.37 6.75 17.41
C ASP A 143 -6.89 7.03 17.50
N GLU A 144 -7.24 8.26 17.89
CA GLU A 144 -8.62 8.78 17.95
C GLU A 144 -9.12 9.23 16.57
#